data_AF-A0A967N708-F1
#
_entry.id   AF-A0A967N708-F1
#
_cell.length_a   1.000
_cell.length_b   1.000
_cell.length_c   1.000
_cell.angle_alpha   90.00
_cell.angle_beta   90.00
_cell.angle_gamma   90.00
#
_symmetry.space_group_name_H-M   'P 1'
#
loop_
_entity.id
_entity.type
_entity.pdbx_description
1 polymer ?
#
loop_
_entity_poly.entity_id
_entity_poly.type
_entity_poly.pdbx_seq_one_letter_code
_entity_poly.pdbx_strand_id
1 'polypeptide(L)'
;MTVLTEAHGMAPEEVETLVTLPVETAINGSTGVRRVRSSTAQGISIVWVEFDWGTDIFRARQIVTEKLQAIAAQLPEGVPAPVLAPITSIMGEIMLVAVTGDGSVSPMEMRTAADWTLRRRLLAVPGVAQVIPIGGEVKEYQVLVTPSKLEAYDVTLADVLEAAEGANVNASGGVLRTGGTEYTIRGVGRARSLEELERTVVAVREGTPVLLGDVADVRIGPAITMGAASVDADRAVVVSIQKQPD
;
A
#
# COMPACT_ATOMS: atom_id res chain seq x y z
N MET A 1 -2.34 -13.85 -16.49
CA MET A 1 -1.81 -12.59 -15.92
C MET A 1 -2.85 -11.97 -15.01
N THR A 2 -2.43 -11.15 -14.05
CA THR A 2 -3.35 -10.51 -13.08
C THR A 2 -3.13 -9.00 -13.10
N VAL A 3 -4.23 -8.27 -13.20
CA VAL A 3 -4.32 -6.81 -13.04
C VAL A 3 -4.99 -6.55 -11.70
N LEU A 4 -4.42 -5.62 -10.93
CA LEU A 4 -4.94 -5.20 -9.63
C LEU A 4 -5.28 -3.71 -9.68
N THR A 5 -6.38 -3.33 -9.05
CA THR A 5 -6.72 -1.93 -8.85
C THR A 5 -7.28 -1.76 -7.45
N GLU A 6 -6.63 -0.91 -6.66
CA GLU A 6 -7.09 -0.55 -5.32
C GLU A 6 -8.04 0.63 -5.45
N ALA A 7 -9.19 0.57 -4.79
CA ALA A 7 -10.25 1.58 -4.85
C ALA A 7 -10.78 1.84 -3.43
N HIS A 8 -9.86 2.19 -2.52
CA HIS A 8 -10.13 2.33 -1.08
C HIS A 8 -11.37 3.18 -0.81
N GLY A 9 -12.26 2.69 0.07
CA GLY A 9 -13.47 3.40 0.47
C GLY A 9 -14.70 3.15 -0.40
N MET A 10 -14.58 2.48 -1.55
CA MET A 10 -15.73 2.14 -2.41
C MET A 10 -16.41 0.82 -2.03
N ALA A 11 -17.74 0.77 -2.15
CA ALA A 11 -18.50 -0.47 -2.03
C ALA A 11 -18.22 -1.42 -3.22
N PRO A 12 -18.36 -2.76 -3.06
CA PRO A 12 -18.12 -3.71 -4.13
C PRO A 12 -18.85 -3.39 -5.44
N GLU A 13 -20.10 -2.95 -5.37
CA GLU A 13 -20.94 -2.60 -6.53
C GLU A 13 -20.41 -1.37 -7.27
N GLU A 14 -19.90 -0.39 -6.53
CA GLU A 14 -19.26 0.81 -7.08
C GLU A 14 -17.94 0.46 -7.75
N VAL A 15 -17.10 -0.35 -7.08
CA VAL A 15 -15.84 -0.84 -7.67
C VAL A 15 -16.10 -1.63 -8.93
N GLU A 16 -17.12 -2.50 -8.94
CA GLU A 16 -17.47 -3.29 -10.11
C GLU A 16 -17.83 -2.40 -11.31
N THR A 17 -18.72 -1.43 -11.07
CA THR A 17 -19.26 -0.56 -12.13
C THR A 17 -18.24 0.46 -12.62
N LEU A 18 -17.49 1.09 -11.71
CA LEU A 18 -16.64 2.24 -12.01
C LEU A 18 -15.17 1.86 -12.30
N VAL A 19 -14.73 0.67 -11.87
CA VAL A 19 -13.33 0.25 -11.98
C VAL A 19 -13.20 -1.08 -12.72
N THR A 20 -13.81 -2.15 -12.21
CA THR A 20 -13.65 -3.51 -12.76
C THR A 20 -14.15 -3.59 -14.20
N LEU A 21 -15.37 -3.09 -14.47
CA LEU A 21 -15.99 -3.18 -15.79
C LEU A 21 -15.23 -2.36 -16.86
N PRO A 22 -14.80 -1.11 -16.63
CA PRO A 22 -13.93 -0.40 -17.56
C PRO A 22 -12.60 -1.11 -17.84
N VAL A 23 -11.94 -1.63 -16.81
CA VAL A 23 -10.67 -2.36 -16.96
C VAL A 23 -10.86 -3.65 -17.76
N GLU A 24 -11.90 -4.43 -17.43
CA GLU A 24 -12.25 -5.65 -18.15
C GLU A 24 -12.56 -5.36 -19.61
N THR A 25 -13.40 -4.35 -19.89
CA THR A 25 -13.80 -3.98 -21.25
C THR A 25 -12.60 -3.51 -22.08
N ALA A 26 -11.67 -2.74 -21.49
CA ALA A 26 -10.46 -2.29 -22.18
C ALA A 26 -9.54 -3.45 -22.60
N ILE A 27 -9.53 -4.53 -21.81
CA ILE A 27 -8.70 -5.71 -22.05
C ILE A 27 -9.40 -6.71 -22.99
N ASN A 28 -10.72 -6.84 -22.88
CA ASN A 28 -11.57 -7.77 -23.63
C ASN A 28 -11.62 -7.39 -25.11
N GLY A 29 -10.67 -7.90 -25.89
CA GLY A 29 -10.44 -7.52 -27.30
C GLY A 29 -8.98 -7.26 -27.65
N SER A 30 -8.08 -7.38 -26.67
CA SER A 30 -6.64 -7.32 -26.90
C SER A 30 -6.13 -8.56 -27.62
N THR A 31 -5.15 -8.39 -28.51
CA THR A 31 -4.59 -9.48 -29.32
C THR A 31 -4.05 -10.62 -28.43
N GLY A 32 -4.48 -11.85 -28.71
CA GLY A 32 -4.02 -13.06 -28.01
C GLY A 32 -4.70 -13.31 -26.66
N VAL A 33 -5.65 -12.46 -26.24
CA VAL A 33 -6.47 -12.72 -25.05
C VAL A 33 -7.51 -13.78 -25.39
N ARG A 34 -7.47 -14.88 -24.65
CA ARG A 34 -8.41 -15.99 -24.74
C ARG A 34 -9.61 -15.81 -23.83
N ARG A 35 -9.38 -15.31 -22.61
CA ARG A 35 -10.42 -15.15 -21.60
C ARG A 35 -10.03 -14.05 -20.62
N VAL A 36 -11.02 -13.27 -20.20
CA VAL A 36 -10.91 -12.35 -19.07
C VAL A 36 -11.86 -12.83 -17.99
N ARG A 37 -11.40 -12.79 -16.74
CA ARG A 37 -12.22 -13.05 -15.55
C ARG A 37 -11.93 -11.95 -14.56
N SER A 38 -12.92 -11.58 -13.77
CA SER A 38 -12.76 -10.57 -12.75
C SER A 38 -13.36 -11.03 -11.43
N SER A 39 -12.89 -10.43 -10.34
CA SER A 39 -13.47 -10.54 -9.01
C SER A 39 -13.34 -9.19 -8.35
N THR A 40 -14.44 -8.72 -7.79
CA THR A 40 -14.51 -7.47 -7.06
C THR A 40 -14.77 -7.76 -5.59
N ALA A 41 -14.10 -7.04 -4.71
CA ALA A 41 -14.38 -7.01 -3.29
C ALA A 41 -14.31 -5.55 -2.80
N GLN A 42 -14.65 -5.32 -1.53
CA GLN A 42 -14.62 -3.97 -0.96
C GLN A 42 -13.23 -3.36 -1.14
N GLY A 43 -13.18 -2.21 -1.81
CA GLY A 43 -11.95 -1.47 -2.07
C GLY A 43 -10.93 -2.13 -3.00
N ILE A 44 -11.24 -3.23 -3.69
CA ILE A 44 -10.29 -3.90 -4.59
C ILE A 44 -10.95 -4.57 -5.80
N SER A 45 -10.33 -4.40 -6.96
CA SER A 45 -10.64 -5.09 -8.20
C SER A 45 -9.47 -5.98 -8.63
N ILE A 46 -9.77 -7.24 -8.96
CA ILE A 46 -8.82 -8.21 -9.48
C ILE A 46 -9.31 -8.71 -10.84
N VAL A 47 -8.52 -8.49 -11.90
CA VAL A 47 -8.83 -8.94 -13.26
C VAL A 47 -7.76 -9.91 -13.73
N TRP A 48 -8.15 -11.16 -13.98
CA TRP A 48 -7.31 -12.19 -14.60
C TRP A 48 -7.47 -12.17 -16.12
N VAL A 49 -6.34 -12.03 -16.80
CA VAL A 49 -6.24 -12.06 -18.26
C VAL A 49 -5.52 -13.33 -18.67
N GLU A 50 -6.22 -14.22 -19.35
CA GLU A 50 -5.69 -15.46 -19.89
C GLU A 50 -5.39 -15.28 -21.38
N PHE A 51 -4.17 -15.59 -21.77
CA PHE A 51 -3.71 -15.56 -23.16
C PHE A 51 -3.72 -16.95 -23.77
N ASP A 52 -3.70 -17.02 -25.10
CA ASP A 52 -3.51 -18.29 -25.81
C ASP A 52 -2.17 -18.95 -25.47
N TRP A 53 -2.14 -20.28 -25.53
CA TRP A 53 -0.95 -21.08 -25.28
C TRP A 53 0.20 -20.70 -26.21
N GLY A 54 1.43 -20.66 -25.67
CA GLY A 54 2.62 -20.28 -26.43
C GLY A 54 2.76 -18.77 -26.67
N THR A 55 1.87 -17.93 -26.14
CA THR A 55 2.03 -16.47 -26.17
C THR A 55 3.23 -16.06 -25.31
N ASP A 56 4.13 -15.28 -25.89
CA ASP A 56 5.23 -14.66 -25.15
C ASP A 56 4.69 -13.74 -24.05
N ILE A 57 5.12 -13.99 -22.81
CA ILE A 57 4.59 -13.32 -21.63
C ILE A 57 4.95 -11.83 -21.58
N PHE A 58 6.10 -11.44 -22.12
CA PHE A 58 6.52 -10.05 -22.15
C PHE A 58 5.72 -9.26 -23.19
N ARG A 59 5.43 -9.87 -24.33
CA ARG A 59 4.52 -9.30 -25.33
C ARG A 59 3.10 -9.17 -24.80
N ALA A 60 2.59 -10.21 -24.12
CA ALA A 60 1.30 -10.15 -23.44
C ALA A 60 1.25 -9.00 -22.41
N ARG A 61 2.31 -8.83 -21.62
CA ARG A 61 2.44 -7.72 -20.67
C ARG A 61 2.43 -6.36 -21.33
N GLN A 62 3.17 -6.21 -22.42
CA GLN A 62 3.20 -4.95 -23.15
C GLN A 62 1.79 -4.58 -23.65
N ILE A 63 1.09 -5.52 -24.28
CA ILE A 63 -0.28 -5.31 -24.78
C ILE A 63 -1.21 -4.88 -23.64
N VAL A 64 -1.21 -5.58 -22.50
CA VAL A 64 -2.07 -5.21 -21.37
C VAL A 64 -1.66 -3.85 -20.81
N THR A 65 -0.36 -3.57 -20.65
CA THR A 65 0.13 -2.30 -20.11
C THR A 65 -0.31 -1.11 -20.96
N GLU A 66 -0.23 -1.23 -22.29
CA GLU A 66 -0.70 -0.19 -23.22
C GLU A 66 -2.20 0.07 -23.06
N LYS A 67 -3.02 -0.96 -22.84
CA LYS A 67 -4.46 -0.81 -22.57
C LYS A 67 -4.74 -0.17 -21.21
N LEU A 68 -4.01 -0.58 -20.17
CA LEU A 68 -4.16 -0.02 -18.83
C LEU A 68 -3.80 1.47 -18.78
N GLN A 69 -2.76 1.88 -19.53
CA GLN A 69 -2.40 3.29 -19.64
C GLN A 69 -3.52 4.13 -20.29
N ALA A 70 -4.23 3.59 -21.28
CA ALA A 70 -5.33 4.29 -21.95
C ALA A 70 -6.58 4.45 -21.06
N ILE A 71 -6.86 3.49 -20.16
CA ILE A 71 -8.03 3.53 -19.27
C ILE A 71 -7.75 4.26 -17.95
N ALA A 72 -6.48 4.43 -17.56
CA ALA A 72 -6.12 5.08 -16.29
C ALA A 72 -6.74 6.48 -16.13
N ALA A 73 -6.89 7.24 -17.23
CA ALA A 73 -7.52 8.56 -17.22
C ALA A 73 -9.05 8.54 -17.11
N GLN A 74 -9.69 7.37 -17.26
CA GLN A 74 -11.14 7.20 -17.19
C GLN A 74 -11.61 6.70 -15.81
N LEU A 75 -10.67 6.33 -14.94
CA LEU A 75 -11.00 5.90 -13.58
C LEU A 75 -11.41 7.09 -12.71
N PRO A 76 -12.27 6.87 -11.70
CA PRO A 76 -12.68 7.91 -10.77
C PRO A 76 -11.51 8.58 -10.06
N GLU A 77 -11.69 9.84 -9.66
CA GLU A 77 -10.73 10.56 -8.85
C GLU A 77 -10.47 9.81 -7.53
N GLY A 78 -9.19 9.71 -7.13
CA GLY A 78 -8.78 8.94 -5.96
C GLY A 78 -8.51 7.45 -6.22
N VAL A 79 -8.87 6.90 -7.39
CA VAL A 79 -8.52 5.52 -7.77
C VAL A 79 -7.16 5.52 -8.49
N PRO A 80 -6.11 4.88 -7.94
CA PRO A 80 -4.83 4.74 -8.63
C PRO A 80 -4.96 3.96 -9.94
N ALA A 81 -4.03 4.21 -10.86
CA ALA A 81 -3.96 3.48 -12.12
C ALA A 81 -3.83 1.96 -11.90
N PRO A 82 -4.48 1.11 -12.72
CA PRO A 82 -4.38 -0.33 -12.58
C PRO A 82 -2.94 -0.80 -12.77
N VAL A 83 -2.50 -1.75 -11.95
CA VAL A 83 -1.13 -2.27 -12.00
C VAL A 83 -1.14 -3.75 -12.34
N LEU A 84 -0.13 -4.17 -13.11
CA LEU A 84 0.12 -5.58 -13.37
C LEU A 84 0.82 -6.22 -12.16
N ALA A 85 0.23 -7.30 -11.66
CA ALA A 85 0.91 -8.14 -10.68
C ALA A 85 2.24 -8.69 -11.25
N PRO A 86 3.21 -9.04 -10.36
CA PRO A 86 4.43 -9.72 -10.77
C PRO A 86 4.14 -10.96 -11.62
N ILE A 87 5.07 -11.32 -12.49
CA ILE A 87 4.95 -12.54 -13.28
C ILE A 87 5.18 -13.71 -12.34
N THR A 88 4.10 -14.36 -11.92
CA THR A 88 4.15 -15.56 -11.09
C THR A 88 3.31 -16.67 -11.70
N SER A 89 3.68 -17.91 -11.38
CA SER A 89 2.90 -19.10 -11.69
C SER A 89 2.18 -19.57 -10.44
N ILE A 90 1.00 -20.17 -10.58
CA ILE A 90 0.33 -20.88 -9.47
C ILE A 90 1.22 -22.04 -8.99
N MET A 91 1.94 -22.70 -9.89
CA MET A 91 2.96 -23.70 -9.57
C MET A 91 4.32 -23.07 -9.18
N GLY A 92 4.38 -21.74 -9.12
CA GLY A 92 5.59 -20.99 -8.80
C GLY A 92 5.85 -20.89 -7.31
N GLU A 93 4.89 -21.19 -6.44
CA GLU A 93 5.15 -21.29 -5.00
C GLU A 93 6.09 -22.46 -4.73
N ILE A 94 7.34 -22.14 -4.39
CA ILE A 94 8.41 -23.13 -4.22
C ILE A 94 8.76 -23.36 -2.75
N MET A 95 8.40 -22.44 -1.86
CA MET A 95 8.75 -22.53 -0.45
C MET A 95 7.83 -21.68 0.42
N LEU A 96 7.48 -22.24 1.58
CA LEU A 96 6.87 -21.52 2.69
C LEU A 96 7.89 -21.48 3.84
N VAL A 97 8.21 -20.28 4.33
CA VAL A 97 9.12 -20.07 5.45
C VAL A 97 8.36 -19.44 6.59
N ALA A 98 8.35 -20.08 7.75
CA ALA A 98 7.74 -19.51 8.94
C ALA A 98 8.75 -18.68 9.74
N VAL A 99 8.37 -17.46 10.08
CA VAL A 99 9.05 -16.62 11.06
C VAL A 99 8.30 -16.78 12.37
N THR A 100 8.96 -17.39 13.35
CA THR A 100 8.47 -17.63 14.70
C THR A 100 9.30 -16.85 15.72
N GLY A 101 8.72 -16.65 16.90
CA GLY A 101 9.38 -16.02 18.04
C GLY A 101 9.40 -16.97 19.23
N ASP A 102 10.30 -16.73 20.18
CA ASP A 102 10.42 -17.49 21.44
C ASP A 102 9.42 -17.05 22.53
N GLY A 103 8.36 -16.33 22.13
CA GLY A 103 7.38 -15.73 23.04
C GLY A 103 7.75 -14.34 23.58
N SER A 104 9.02 -13.90 23.44
CA SER A 104 9.43 -12.54 23.79
C SER A 104 9.17 -11.51 22.67
N VAL A 105 9.01 -12.00 21.44
CA VAL A 105 8.82 -11.19 20.23
C VAL A 105 7.34 -11.07 19.91
N SER A 106 6.85 -9.84 19.77
CA SER A 106 5.45 -9.58 19.40
C SER A 106 5.15 -10.01 17.95
N PRO A 107 3.88 -10.34 17.63
CA PRO A 107 3.45 -10.59 16.24
C PRO A 107 3.77 -9.43 15.30
N MET A 108 3.75 -8.19 15.81
CA MET A 108 4.09 -7.00 15.05
C MET A 108 5.58 -6.92 14.72
N GLU A 109 6.46 -7.28 15.66
CA GLU A 109 7.90 -7.33 15.42
C GLU A 109 8.27 -8.45 14.45
N MET A 110 7.66 -9.64 14.58
CA MET A 110 7.83 -10.73 13.62
C MET A 110 7.41 -10.29 12.21
N ARG A 111 6.27 -9.62 12.09
CA ARG A 111 5.79 -9.09 10.81
C ARG A 111 6.71 -8.01 10.24
N THR A 112 7.15 -7.10 11.08
CA THR A 112 8.10 -6.03 10.72
C THR A 112 9.41 -6.62 10.19
N ALA A 113 9.95 -7.65 10.86
CA ALA A 113 11.16 -8.33 10.41
C ALA A 113 10.94 -9.07 9.08
N ALA A 114 9.79 -9.73 8.91
CA ALA A 114 9.44 -10.42 7.67
C ALA A 114 9.35 -9.44 6.49
N ASP A 115 8.66 -8.31 6.64
CA ASP A 115 8.47 -7.32 5.57
C ASP A 115 9.74 -6.52 5.25
N TRP A 116 10.44 -6.04 6.27
CA TRP A 116 11.52 -5.07 6.06
C TRP A 116 12.91 -5.68 5.98
N THR A 117 13.11 -6.89 6.51
CA THR A 117 14.40 -7.58 6.48
C THR A 117 14.37 -8.77 5.54
N LEU A 118 13.50 -9.75 5.80
CA LEU A 118 13.51 -11.03 5.09
C LEU A 118 13.04 -10.87 3.64
N ARG A 119 11.88 -10.24 3.42
CA ARG A 119 11.29 -10.03 2.09
C ARG A 119 12.24 -9.30 1.15
N ARG A 120 12.87 -8.22 1.61
CA ARG A 120 13.82 -7.45 0.77
C ARG A 120 15.04 -8.28 0.36
N ARG A 121 15.57 -9.10 1.26
CA ARG A 121 16.72 -9.97 0.97
C ARG A 121 16.36 -11.11 0.02
N LEU A 122 15.18 -11.72 0.19
CA LEU A 122 14.71 -12.79 -0.69
C LEU A 122 14.40 -12.29 -2.10
N LEU A 123 13.81 -11.10 -2.24
CA LEU A 123 13.57 -10.48 -3.55
C LEU A 123 14.86 -10.13 -4.31
N ALA A 124 16.00 -10.01 -3.62
CA ALA A 124 17.30 -9.79 -4.26
C ALA A 124 17.92 -11.07 -4.84
N VAL A 125 17.36 -12.26 -4.54
CA VAL A 125 17.85 -13.53 -5.06
C VAL A 125 17.37 -13.72 -6.50
N PRO A 126 18.26 -13.97 -7.47
CA PRO A 126 17.87 -14.23 -8.85
C PRO A 126 16.87 -15.39 -8.96
N GLY A 127 15.83 -15.21 -9.78
CA GLY A 127 14.78 -16.21 -9.97
C GLY A 127 13.62 -16.14 -8.96
N VAL A 128 13.70 -15.29 -7.93
CA VAL A 128 12.54 -14.98 -7.06
C VAL A 128 11.67 -13.93 -7.74
N ALA A 129 10.38 -14.22 -7.91
CA ALA A 129 9.41 -13.33 -8.51
C ALA A 129 8.66 -12.50 -7.47
N GLN A 130 8.24 -13.16 -6.38
CA GLN A 130 7.39 -12.56 -5.38
C GLN A 130 7.63 -13.21 -4.03
N VAL A 131 7.55 -12.38 -2.99
CA VAL A 131 7.65 -12.81 -1.60
C VAL A 131 6.50 -12.17 -0.84
N ILE A 132 5.62 -13.01 -0.28
CA ILE A 132 4.36 -12.60 0.34
C ILE A 132 4.36 -13.03 1.81
N PRO A 133 4.58 -12.11 2.76
CA PRO A 133 4.39 -12.39 4.17
C PRO A 133 2.89 -12.43 4.50
N ILE A 134 2.46 -13.47 5.23
CA ILE A 134 1.07 -13.76 5.61
C ILE A 134 1.01 -13.89 7.14
N GLY A 135 -0.03 -13.31 7.75
CA GLY A 135 -0.20 -13.26 9.19
C GLY A 135 0.69 -12.23 9.88
N GLY A 136 0.74 -12.29 11.22
CA GLY A 136 1.33 -11.26 12.06
C GLY A 136 0.53 -9.95 12.09
N GLU A 137 1.09 -8.92 12.71
CA GLU A 137 0.44 -7.62 12.86
C GLU A 137 1.18 -6.57 12.03
N VAL A 138 0.53 -6.02 11.00
CA VAL A 138 1.13 -4.95 10.20
C VAL A 138 1.19 -3.69 11.07
N LYS A 139 2.40 -3.17 11.28
CA LYS A 139 2.62 -1.97 12.06
C LYS A 139 2.01 -0.74 11.37
N GLU A 140 1.10 -0.07 12.06
CA GLU A 140 0.43 1.14 11.60
C GLU A 140 0.61 2.27 12.62
N TYR A 141 0.81 3.49 12.14
CA TYR A 141 0.74 4.70 12.95
C TYR A 141 -0.70 5.21 12.89
N GLN A 142 -1.40 5.16 14.02
CA GLN A 142 -2.82 5.44 14.12
C GLN A 142 -3.04 6.80 14.76
N VAL A 143 -3.90 7.60 14.14
CA VAL A 143 -4.39 8.88 14.66
C VAL A 143 -5.85 8.69 15.00
N LEU A 144 -6.14 8.38 16.27
CA LEU A 144 -7.49 8.07 16.72
C LEU A 144 -8.18 9.33 17.24
N VAL A 145 -8.97 9.93 16.38
CA VAL A 145 -9.63 11.21 16.64
C VAL A 145 -10.85 11.03 17.54
N THR A 146 -11.01 11.90 18.53
CA THR A 146 -12.19 11.90 19.42
C THR A 146 -13.13 13.06 19.06
N PRO A 147 -14.40 12.81 18.69
CA PRO A 147 -15.33 13.87 18.27
C PRO A 147 -15.52 14.99 19.30
N SER A 148 -15.57 14.66 20.59
CA SER A 148 -15.71 15.67 21.65
C SER A 148 -14.47 16.57 21.81
N LYS A 149 -13.28 16.07 21.49
CA LYS A 149 -12.05 16.88 21.49
C LYS A 149 -12.03 17.82 20.28
N LEU A 150 -12.44 17.35 19.11
CA LEU A 150 -12.58 18.18 17.92
C LEU A 150 -13.51 19.37 18.18
N GLU A 151 -14.67 19.11 18.78
CA GLU A 151 -15.63 20.16 19.13
C GLU A 151 -15.07 21.14 20.16
N ALA A 152 -14.39 20.66 21.20
CA ALA A 152 -13.80 21.51 22.23
C ALA A 152 -12.71 22.46 21.70
N TYR A 153 -11.97 22.06 20.67
CA TYR A 153 -10.92 22.86 20.05
C TYR A 153 -11.39 23.61 18.78
N ASP A 154 -12.67 23.47 18.39
CA ASP A 154 -13.23 24.04 17.15
C ASP A 154 -12.41 23.65 15.90
N VAL A 155 -12.11 22.35 15.77
CA VAL A 155 -11.32 21.75 14.68
C VAL A 155 -12.15 20.69 13.97
N THR A 156 -12.06 20.62 12.64
CA THR A 156 -12.77 19.62 11.84
C THR A 156 -11.92 18.36 11.61
N LEU A 157 -12.56 17.26 11.25
CA LEU A 157 -11.83 16.05 10.82
C LEU A 157 -10.98 16.32 9.56
N ALA A 158 -11.43 17.21 8.67
CA ALA A 158 -10.68 17.59 7.48
C ALA A 158 -9.36 18.27 7.84
N ASP A 159 -9.37 19.18 8.83
CA ASP A 159 -8.15 19.84 9.32
C ASP A 159 -7.15 18.81 9.88
N VAL A 160 -7.63 17.81 10.62
CA VAL A 160 -6.79 16.73 11.16
C VAL A 160 -6.18 15.88 10.04
N LEU A 161 -6.96 15.54 9.02
CA LEU A 161 -6.49 14.79 7.86
C LEU A 161 -5.40 15.57 7.10
N GLU A 162 -5.66 16.85 6.81
CA GLU A 162 -4.69 17.72 6.13
C GLU A 162 -3.39 17.86 6.94
N ALA A 163 -3.50 18.04 8.26
CA ALA A 163 -2.35 18.14 9.15
C ALA A 163 -1.54 16.83 9.18
N ALA A 164 -2.21 15.67 9.27
CA ALA A 164 -1.56 14.37 9.28
C ALA A 164 -0.86 14.06 7.94
N GLU A 165 -1.46 14.42 6.81
CA GLU A 165 -0.85 14.32 5.49
C GLU A 165 0.37 15.24 5.37
N GLY A 166 0.23 16.51 5.78
CA GLY A 166 1.30 17.51 5.75
C GLY A 166 2.50 17.16 6.66
N ALA A 167 2.26 16.46 7.78
CA ALA A 167 3.28 16.02 8.73
C ALA A 167 4.24 14.94 8.19
N ASN A 168 4.03 14.47 6.97
CA ASN A 168 4.84 13.46 6.33
C ASN A 168 5.41 13.90 4.97
N VAL A 169 5.34 15.20 4.64
CA VAL A 169 5.81 15.76 3.36
C VAL A 169 7.14 16.52 3.55
N ASN A 170 8.11 16.24 2.68
CA ASN A 170 9.34 17.05 2.60
C ASN A 170 9.15 18.17 1.57
N ALA A 171 9.58 19.38 1.92
CA ALA A 171 9.59 20.53 1.02
C ALA A 171 11.00 20.79 0.47
N SER A 172 11.11 21.13 -0.82
CA SER A 172 12.37 21.59 -1.43
C SER A 172 12.41 23.11 -1.43
N GLY A 173 13.46 23.70 -0.87
CA GLY A 173 13.64 25.16 -0.77
C GLY A 173 14.63 25.74 -1.78
N GLY A 174 15.10 24.95 -2.74
CA GLY A 174 16.08 25.39 -3.74
C GLY A 174 17.51 25.52 -3.19
N VAL A 175 18.28 26.45 -3.75
CA VAL A 175 19.70 26.66 -3.39
C VAL A 175 19.97 28.12 -3.05
N LEU A 176 20.71 28.35 -1.97
CA LEU A 176 21.21 29.66 -1.56
C LEU A 176 22.69 29.76 -1.91
N ARG A 177 23.05 30.73 -2.74
CA ARG A 177 24.45 30.98 -3.13
C ARG A 177 25.01 32.17 -2.37
N THR A 178 26.01 31.91 -1.52
CA THR A 178 26.70 32.95 -0.75
C THR A 178 28.20 32.69 -0.74
N GLY A 179 29.01 33.70 -1.09
CA GLY A 179 30.47 33.64 -0.98
C GLY A 179 31.16 32.57 -1.84
N GLY A 180 30.57 32.19 -2.98
CA GLY A 180 31.09 31.11 -3.83
C GLY A 180 30.68 29.69 -3.39
N THR A 181 29.92 29.56 -2.30
CA THR A 181 29.35 28.29 -1.81
C THR A 181 27.86 28.22 -2.12
N GLU A 182 27.39 27.05 -2.55
CA GLU A 182 25.99 26.75 -2.80
C GLU A 182 25.44 25.87 -1.67
N TYR A 183 24.41 26.36 -0.97
CA TYR A 183 23.74 25.68 0.12
C TYR A 183 22.36 25.20 -0.34
N THR A 184 22.10 23.90 -0.30
CA THR A 184 20.77 23.36 -0.59
C THR A 184 19.83 23.57 0.60
N ILE A 185 18.72 24.26 0.37
CA ILE A 185 17.67 24.45 1.36
C ILE A 185 16.64 23.33 1.20
N ARG A 186 16.34 22.63 2.29
CA ARG A 186 15.31 21.58 2.34
C ARG A 186 14.52 21.66 3.64
N GLY A 187 13.19 21.73 3.53
CA GLY A 187 12.28 21.52 4.64
C GLY A 187 12.10 20.02 4.88
N VAL A 188 12.48 19.54 6.06
CA VAL A 188 12.26 18.15 6.47
C VAL A 188 10.96 18.12 7.27
N GLY A 189 9.90 17.59 6.67
CA GLY A 189 8.58 17.47 7.29
C GLY A 189 8.13 16.02 7.40
N ARG A 190 9.06 15.09 7.65
CA ARG A 190 8.76 13.68 7.87
C ARG A 190 8.87 13.35 9.34
N ALA A 191 7.74 13.15 10.01
CA ALA A 191 7.71 12.64 11.38
C ALA A 191 8.41 11.28 11.46
N ARG A 192 9.33 11.14 12.43
CA ARG A 192 10.13 9.93 12.67
C ARG A 192 9.74 9.20 13.94
N SER A 193 8.98 9.86 14.82
CA SER A 193 8.52 9.32 16.09
C SER A 193 7.06 9.68 16.34
N LEU A 194 6.45 9.02 17.33
CA LEU A 194 5.08 9.34 17.74
C LEU A 194 4.99 10.76 18.29
N GLU A 195 5.99 11.19 19.05
CA GLU A 195 6.03 12.51 19.66
C GLU A 195 6.16 13.63 18.61
N GLU A 196 6.87 13.38 17.51
CA GLU A 196 6.91 14.32 16.39
C GLU A 196 5.55 14.42 15.69
N LEU A 197 4.84 13.29 15.54
CA LEU A 197 3.51 13.26 14.94
C LEU A 197 2.47 13.97 15.83
N GLU A 198 2.50 13.74 17.14
CA GLU A 198 1.65 14.41 18.13
C GLU A 198 1.81 15.94 18.15
N ARG A 199 3.03 16.44 17.89
CA ARG A 199 3.35 17.87 17.85
C ARG A 199 3.00 18.55 16.52
N THR A 200 2.40 17.82 15.59
CA THR A 200 1.91 18.40 14.34
C THR A 200 0.83 19.44 14.66
N VAL A 201 0.99 20.65 14.14
CA VAL A 201 -0.01 21.71 14.30
C VAL A 201 -1.18 21.42 13.36
N VAL A 202 -2.38 21.31 13.93
CA VAL A 202 -3.61 21.09 13.18
C VAL A 202 -4.27 22.41 12.82
N ALA A 203 -4.39 23.31 13.80
CA ALA A 203 -4.98 24.62 13.61
C ALA A 203 -4.35 25.64 14.57
N VAL A 204 -4.58 26.92 14.30
CA VAL A 204 -4.27 28.00 15.26
C VAL A 204 -5.58 28.68 15.63
N ARG A 205 -5.88 28.72 16.93
CA ARG A 205 -7.08 29.36 17.49
C ARG A 205 -6.64 30.39 18.51
N GLU A 206 -7.04 31.64 18.31
CA GLU A 206 -6.70 32.77 19.19
C GLU A 206 -5.19 32.92 19.49
N GLY A 207 -4.35 32.55 18.53
CA GLY A 207 -2.88 32.60 18.66
C GLY A 207 -2.25 31.41 19.39
N THR A 208 -3.06 30.44 19.83
CA THR A 208 -2.59 29.19 20.43
C THR A 208 -2.64 28.07 19.37
N PRO A 209 -1.54 27.35 19.11
CA PRO A 209 -1.56 26.20 18.22
C PRO A 209 -2.28 25.02 18.89
N VAL A 210 -3.19 24.39 18.15
CA VAL A 210 -3.82 23.12 18.51
C VAL A 210 -2.99 22.00 17.88
N LEU A 211 -2.48 21.09 18.69
CA LEU A 211 -1.62 20.00 18.25
C LEU A 211 -2.44 18.75 17.96
N LEU A 212 -1.89 17.84 17.16
CA LEU A 212 -2.53 16.58 16.81
C LEU A 212 -2.82 15.73 18.06
N GLY A 213 -1.90 15.71 19.02
CA GLY A 213 -2.10 15.03 20.32
C GLY A 213 -3.19 15.63 21.20
N ASP A 214 -3.57 16.90 20.98
CA ASP A 214 -4.65 17.54 21.75
C ASP A 214 -6.01 16.98 21.30
N VAL A 215 -6.16 16.71 20.01
CA VAL A 215 -7.42 16.30 19.36
C VAL A 215 -7.54 14.79 19.09
N ALA A 216 -6.42 14.05 19.08
CA ALA A 216 -6.36 12.62 18.78
C ALA A 216 -5.41 11.84 19.71
N ASP A 217 -5.66 10.54 19.87
CA ASP A 217 -4.71 9.59 20.47
C ASP A 217 -3.81 9.04 19.36
N VAL A 218 -2.51 9.36 19.41
CA VAL A 218 -1.54 8.98 18.39
C VAL A 218 -0.71 7.82 18.90
N ARG A 219 -0.85 6.65 18.28
CA ARG A 219 -0.19 5.42 18.77
C ARG A 219 0.25 4.51 17.64
N ILE A 220 1.16 3.60 17.98
CA ILE A 220 1.48 2.46 17.10
C ILE A 220 0.51 1.33 17.44
N GLY A 221 -0.18 0.82 16.43
CA GLY A 221 -1.12 -0.28 16.57
C GLY A 221 -1.04 -1.25 15.39
N PRO A 222 -1.69 -2.42 15.51
CA PRO A 222 -1.90 -3.30 14.37
C PRO A 222 -2.92 -2.65 13.42
N ALA A 223 -2.60 -2.67 12.12
CA ALA A 223 -3.61 -2.46 11.09
C ALA A 223 -4.73 -3.53 11.22
N ILE A 224 -5.89 -3.26 10.65
CA ILE A 224 -7.01 -4.22 10.64
C ILE A 224 -6.51 -5.56 10.08
N THR A 225 -6.57 -6.58 10.92
CA THR A 225 -5.94 -7.87 10.62
C THR A 225 -6.84 -8.68 9.68
N MET A 226 -6.42 -8.79 8.42
CA MET A 226 -7.09 -9.59 7.40
C MET A 226 -6.42 -10.98 7.31
N GLY A 227 -6.84 -11.89 8.18
CA GLY A 227 -6.35 -13.27 8.24
C GLY A 227 -5.23 -13.50 9.26
N ALA A 228 -4.91 -14.78 9.50
CA ALA A 228 -3.90 -15.20 10.46
C ALA A 228 -3.02 -16.29 9.85
N ALA A 229 -1.81 -16.44 10.39
CA ALA A 229 -0.92 -17.55 10.06
C ALA A 229 -0.37 -18.17 11.35
N SER A 230 -0.16 -19.48 11.32
CA SER A 230 0.35 -20.25 12.44
C SER A 230 1.18 -21.43 11.95
N VAL A 231 2.14 -21.85 12.77
CA VAL A 231 2.87 -23.11 12.61
C VAL A 231 2.74 -23.88 13.91
N ASP A 232 2.38 -25.15 13.83
CA ASP A 232 2.17 -26.02 15.00
C ASP A 232 1.23 -25.41 16.06
N ALA A 233 0.19 -24.70 15.58
CA ALA A 233 -0.80 -23.94 16.36
C ALA A 233 -0.29 -22.68 17.08
N ASP A 234 1.00 -22.34 16.94
CA ASP A 234 1.57 -21.09 17.45
C ASP A 234 1.52 -19.98 16.39
N ARG A 235 1.30 -18.74 16.84
CA ARG A 235 1.25 -17.57 15.95
C ARG A 235 2.59 -17.38 15.26
N ALA A 236 2.55 -17.27 13.94
CA ALA A 236 3.74 -17.08 13.11
C ALA A 236 3.45 -16.11 11.97
N VAL A 237 4.51 -15.64 11.30
CA VAL A 237 4.40 -15.01 9.99
C VAL A 237 4.90 -16.00 8.96
N VAL A 238 4.03 -16.45 8.07
CA VAL A 238 4.39 -17.38 6.99
C VAL A 238 4.72 -16.56 5.75
N VAL A 239 5.93 -16.74 5.24
CA VAL A 239 6.44 -16.07 4.05
C VAL A 239 6.40 -17.04 2.88
N SER A 240 5.50 -16.79 1.93
CA SER A 240 5.44 -17.51 0.66
C SER A 240 6.45 -16.95 -0.33
N ILE A 241 7.25 -17.83 -0.95
CA ILE A 241 8.27 -17.49 -1.93
C ILE A 241 7.86 -18.10 -3.27
N GLN A 242 7.74 -17.25 -4.29
CA GLN A 242 7.36 -17.63 -5.63
C GLN A 242 8.52 -17.45 -6.61
N LYS A 243 8.78 -18.46 -7.43
CA LYS A 243 9.77 -18.47 -8.51
C LYS A 243 9.22 -17.73 -9.74
N GLN A 244 10.11 -17.04 -10.45
CA GLN A 244 9.86 -16.56 -11.81
C GLN A 244 9.62 -17.77 -12.73
N PRO A 245 8.59 -17.72 -13.59
CA PRO A 245 8.48 -18.71 -14.65
C PRO A 245 9.67 -18.58 -15.61
N ASP A 246 10.12 -19.72 -16.12
CA ASP A 246 11.23 -19.83 -17.07
C ASP A 246 10.88 -19.22 -18.44
#